data_AF-A0A953BS76-F1
#
_entry.id   AF-A0A953BS76-F1
#
_cell.length_a   1.000
_cell.length_b   1.000
_cell.length_c   1.000
_cell.angle_alpha   90.00
_cell.angle_beta   90.00
_cell.angle_gamma   90.00
#
_symmetry.space_group_name_H-M   'P 1'
#
loop_
_entity.id
_entity.type
_entity.pdbx_description
1 polymer ?
#
loop_
_entity_poly.entity_id
_entity_poly.type
_entity_poly.pdbx_seq_one_letter_code
_entity_poly.pdbx_strand_id
1 'polypeptide(L)'
;MTAERRPPDIAAIVSWIGLLAGPIVAVCVFMLLPRQAVGPDGVLTGLSDTGRATASVGALMAVWWLSEAIPLSATALLPLVLFPLTGAATMSRAAAPYADSVIFLFLGGFILGLGMERWGLHKRIALLVVLMVGTGPKRLIGGFMLASALISMWVNNTSTTIMMLPIALSVIGLVAARHAAPGTPERDIRSPDPNFDSTLLLGIAYAASIGGVATLIGTAPNAIMKGFVARELGREIGFANWLMLGLPIVAAYLPLAWLYMTCISQPVRLKTIPGGREMIRAEFAALGPMSRGEWTVFGVFLCTVTLWLTRPLLNEWGESLAAGGHGGDVLPALARALHGLNDSTIAVLAALALFVIPVRPRERVFAMDWPTAERLPWGVLLLFGGGLSLAAAITANGVDAYIGQMLGGLGRLPLWMAVLIVCAVVIFLTELTSNTAVTTALLPILAAAAPSLGVDPMRLVVPAAVAASMAFMLPVATPPNAIVFGSGRVRIGQMARAGLGLNIIGIVLITVATMIVGDGIVAVASAR
;
A
#
# COMPACT_ATOMS: atom_id res chain seq x y z
N MET A 1 23.79 10.48 -38.87
CA MET A 1 23.18 9.76 -37.74
C MET A 1 24.07 9.94 -36.52
N THR A 2 23.92 11.07 -35.84
CA THR A 2 24.56 11.31 -34.55
C THR A 2 23.76 10.56 -33.50
N ALA A 3 24.36 9.53 -32.90
CA ALA A 3 23.80 8.89 -31.72
C ALA A 3 23.71 9.94 -30.62
N GLU A 4 22.50 10.47 -30.37
CA GLU A 4 22.22 11.22 -29.15
C GLU A 4 22.57 10.30 -27.99
N ARG A 5 23.65 10.63 -27.28
CA ARG A 5 23.97 10.01 -25.99
C ARG A 5 22.77 10.29 -25.09
N ARG A 6 21.91 9.28 -24.89
CA ARG A 6 20.88 9.34 -23.86
C ARG A 6 21.58 9.73 -22.55
N PRO A 7 21.07 10.73 -21.82
CA PRO A 7 21.63 11.09 -20.52
C PRO A 7 21.71 9.83 -19.65
N PRO A 8 22.73 9.68 -18.80
CA PRO A 8 22.84 8.51 -17.95
C PRO A 8 21.57 8.40 -17.11
N ASP A 9 21.02 7.19 -17.05
CA ASP A 9 19.84 6.91 -16.25
C ASP A 9 20.21 7.16 -14.77
N ILE A 10 19.67 8.24 -14.21
CA ILE A 10 19.94 8.66 -12.83
C ILE A 10 19.61 7.49 -11.88
N ALA A 11 18.57 6.70 -12.18
CA ALA A 11 18.21 5.53 -11.40
C ALA A 11 19.33 4.46 -11.43
N ALA A 12 19.94 4.24 -12.61
CA ALA A 12 21.06 3.31 -12.73
C ALA A 12 22.29 3.79 -11.94
N ILE A 13 22.58 5.09 -11.96
CA ILE A 13 23.69 5.66 -11.15
C ILE A 13 23.41 5.44 -9.65
N VAL A 14 22.21 5.77 -9.18
CA VAL A 14 21.82 5.61 -7.77
C VAL A 14 21.92 4.15 -7.34
N SER A 15 21.45 3.21 -8.18
CA SER A 15 21.52 1.77 -7.93
C SER A 15 22.97 1.29 -7.79
N TRP A 16 23.86 1.69 -8.71
CA TRP A 16 25.30 1.35 -8.65
C TRP A 16 26.00 1.94 -7.44
N ILE A 17 25.73 3.21 -7.11
CA ILE A 17 26.27 3.84 -5.91
C ILE A 17 25.80 3.09 -4.67
N GLY A 18 24.50 2.76 -4.59
CA GLY A 18 23.93 2.01 -3.48
C GLY A 18 24.50 0.61 -3.32
N LEU A 19 24.79 -0.09 -4.43
CA LEU A 19 25.39 -1.42 -4.42
C LEU A 19 26.75 -1.43 -3.71
N LEU A 20 27.58 -0.42 -3.96
CA LEU A 20 28.88 -0.25 -3.31
C LEU A 20 28.77 0.38 -1.92
N ALA A 21 27.91 1.39 -1.77
CA ALA A 21 27.74 2.13 -0.53
C ALA A 21 27.14 1.24 0.58
N GLY A 22 26.24 0.31 0.25
CA GLY A 22 25.60 -0.55 1.24
C GLY A 22 26.59 -1.33 2.11
N PRO A 23 27.46 -2.18 1.54
CA PRO A 23 28.47 -2.91 2.30
C PRO A 23 29.43 -1.98 3.07
N ILE A 24 29.83 -0.85 2.48
CA ILE A 24 30.69 0.14 3.14
C ILE A 24 29.98 0.70 4.38
N VAL A 25 28.74 1.14 4.24
CA VAL A 25 27.92 1.65 5.35
C VAL A 25 27.73 0.57 6.41
N ALA A 26 27.47 -0.69 6.04
CA ALA A 26 27.32 -1.79 6.98
C ALA A 26 28.59 -2.01 7.84
N VAL A 27 29.76 -2.00 7.19
CA VAL A 27 31.06 -2.11 7.86
C VAL A 27 31.32 -0.90 8.75
N CYS A 28 31.05 0.32 8.25
CA CYS A 28 31.19 1.55 9.03
C CYS A 28 30.28 1.52 10.25
N VAL A 29 29.00 1.17 10.11
CA VAL A 29 28.05 1.04 11.22
C VAL A 29 28.54 0.00 12.23
N PHE A 30 29.06 -1.14 11.76
CA PHE A 30 29.60 -2.15 12.67
C PHE A 30 30.74 -1.55 13.47
N MET A 31 31.74 -0.99 12.81
CA MET A 31 32.99 -0.53 13.42
C MET A 31 32.79 0.72 14.30
N LEU A 32 31.92 1.64 13.91
CA LEU A 32 31.73 2.93 14.58
C LEU A 32 30.73 2.86 15.74
N LEU A 33 29.77 1.93 15.72
CA LEU A 33 28.84 1.78 16.83
C LEU A 33 29.60 1.32 18.09
N PRO A 34 29.45 2.03 19.22
CA PRO A 34 30.18 1.73 20.44
C PRO A 34 29.79 0.35 20.96
N ARG A 35 30.79 -0.42 21.39
CA ARG A 35 30.57 -1.69 22.08
C ARG A 35 29.88 -1.45 23.42
N GLN A 36 29.03 -2.39 23.80
CA GLN A 36 28.30 -2.33 25.05
C GLN A 36 29.27 -2.14 26.23
N ALA A 37 29.04 -1.08 27.01
CA ALA A 37 29.81 -0.74 28.18
C ALA A 37 28.85 -0.24 29.29
N VAL A 38 29.17 -0.56 30.54
CA VAL A 38 28.47 0.01 31.68
C VAL A 38 29.02 1.41 31.94
N GLY A 39 28.17 2.43 31.84
CA GLY A 39 28.53 3.81 32.12
C GLY A 39 28.86 4.06 33.59
N PRO A 40 29.47 5.21 33.93
CA PRO A 40 29.81 5.58 35.31
C PRO A 40 28.61 5.67 36.25
N ASP A 41 27.42 5.87 35.68
CA ASP A 41 26.10 5.94 36.30
C ASP A 41 25.37 4.58 36.36
N GLY A 42 26.02 3.49 35.92
CA GLY A 42 25.44 2.15 35.84
C GLY A 42 24.52 1.93 34.63
N VAL A 43 24.38 2.92 33.74
CA VAL A 43 23.55 2.82 32.53
C VAL A 43 24.32 2.07 31.44
N LEU A 44 23.69 1.06 30.84
CA LEU A 44 24.26 0.37 29.68
C LEU A 44 24.30 1.32 28.47
N THR A 45 25.50 1.58 27.97
CA THR A 45 25.77 2.41 26.79
C THR A 45 26.32 1.54 25.67
N GLY A 46 25.96 1.84 24.41
CA GLY A 46 26.38 1.06 23.25
C GLY A 46 25.62 -0.26 23.05
N LEU A 47 26.12 -1.09 22.13
CA LEU A 47 25.46 -2.32 21.68
C LEU A 47 26.37 -3.54 21.78
N SER A 48 25.78 -4.71 22.04
CA SER A 48 26.49 -5.99 21.96
C SER A 48 26.98 -6.23 20.53
N ASP A 49 27.89 -7.18 20.31
CA ASP A 49 28.34 -7.51 18.95
C ASP A 49 27.18 -7.99 18.05
N THR A 50 26.18 -8.68 18.63
CA THR A 50 24.96 -9.07 17.90
C THR A 50 24.05 -7.87 17.61
N GLY A 51 23.97 -6.89 18.52
CA GLY A 51 23.25 -5.62 18.30
C GLY A 51 23.91 -4.76 17.23
N ARG A 52 25.24 -4.64 17.24
CA ARG A 52 26.04 -3.96 16.21
C ARG A 52 25.85 -4.64 14.86
N ALA A 53 25.93 -5.97 14.80
CA ALA A 53 25.67 -6.74 13.58
C ALA A 53 24.25 -6.52 13.05
N THR A 54 23.25 -6.51 13.93
CA THR A 54 21.85 -6.22 13.56
C THR A 54 21.71 -4.83 12.96
N ALA A 55 22.28 -3.81 13.60
CA ALA A 55 22.27 -2.44 13.09
C ALA A 55 22.99 -2.32 11.73
N SER A 56 24.11 -3.04 11.55
CA SER A 56 24.83 -3.11 10.28
C SER A 56 24.03 -3.74 9.15
N VAL A 57 23.36 -4.87 9.42
CA VAL A 57 22.47 -5.52 8.44
C VAL A 57 21.29 -4.61 8.14
N GLY A 58 20.70 -3.96 9.15
CA GLY A 58 19.64 -2.97 8.95
C GLY A 58 20.07 -1.80 8.09
N ALA A 59 21.27 -1.26 8.31
CA ALA A 59 21.82 -0.17 7.51
C ALA A 59 22.11 -0.60 6.06
N LEU A 60 22.65 -1.81 5.85
CA LEU A 60 22.82 -2.40 4.52
C LEU A 60 21.50 -2.48 3.78
N MET A 61 20.49 -3.08 4.43
CA MET A 61 19.16 -3.26 3.86
C MET A 61 18.50 -1.91 3.57
N ALA A 62 18.62 -0.93 4.47
CA ALA A 62 18.08 0.41 4.26
C ALA A 62 18.73 1.09 3.04
N VAL A 63 20.06 1.05 2.90
CA VAL A 63 20.75 1.61 1.73
C VAL A 63 20.28 0.92 0.46
N TRP A 64 20.27 -0.41 0.42
CA TRP A 64 19.88 -1.15 -0.79
C TRP A 64 18.39 -1.04 -1.14
N TRP A 65 17.50 -0.91 -0.16
CA TRP A 65 16.08 -0.68 -0.39
C TRP A 65 15.82 0.74 -0.89
N LEU A 66 16.48 1.75 -0.32
CA LEU A 66 16.30 3.14 -0.73
C LEU A 66 16.97 3.43 -2.08
N SER A 67 18.09 2.80 -2.39
CA SER A 67 18.77 2.98 -3.68
C SER A 67 18.29 2.03 -4.77
N GLU A 68 17.46 1.03 -4.42
CA GLU A 68 17.12 -0.11 -5.27
C GLU A 68 18.37 -0.74 -5.92
N ALA A 69 19.41 -0.98 -5.09
CA ALA A 69 20.69 -1.52 -5.55
C ALA A 69 20.55 -2.92 -6.18
N ILE A 70 19.66 -3.73 -5.62
CA ILE A 70 19.21 -5.04 -6.11
C ILE A 70 17.69 -5.13 -5.91
N PRO A 71 16.98 -6.12 -6.50
CA PRO A 71 15.55 -6.27 -6.30
C PRO A 71 15.16 -6.27 -4.82
N LEU A 72 14.11 -5.51 -4.44
CA LEU A 72 13.70 -5.33 -3.04
C LEU A 72 13.50 -6.65 -2.30
N SER A 73 12.94 -7.66 -2.99
CA SER A 73 12.73 -9.01 -2.47
C SER A 73 14.03 -9.79 -2.27
N ALA A 74 15.08 -9.52 -3.05
CA ALA A 74 16.40 -10.12 -2.87
C ALA A 74 17.11 -9.50 -1.65
N THR A 75 17.06 -8.17 -1.49
CA THR A 75 17.52 -7.50 -0.26
C THR A 75 16.78 -8.04 0.96
N ALA A 76 15.48 -8.29 0.82
CA ALA A 76 14.67 -8.87 1.89
C ALA A 76 15.10 -10.28 2.28
N LEU A 77 15.92 -11.02 1.51
CA LEU A 77 16.44 -12.33 1.90
C LEU A 77 17.78 -12.26 2.68
N LEU A 78 18.41 -11.08 2.75
CA LEU A 78 19.67 -10.90 3.47
C LEU A 78 19.62 -11.35 4.94
N PRO A 79 18.55 -11.10 5.72
CA PRO A 79 18.44 -11.60 7.10
C PRO A 79 18.69 -13.11 7.23
N LEU A 80 18.23 -13.91 6.25
CA LEU A 80 18.39 -15.37 6.26
C LEU A 80 19.85 -15.82 6.15
N VAL A 81 20.70 -14.97 5.57
CA VAL A 81 22.12 -15.27 5.36
C VAL A 81 22.97 -14.58 6.41
N LEU A 82 22.78 -13.27 6.61
CA LEU A 82 23.68 -12.45 7.42
C LEU A 82 23.46 -12.65 8.93
N PHE A 83 22.23 -12.88 9.40
CA PHE A 83 22.00 -13.07 10.83
C PHE A 83 22.62 -14.37 11.37
N PRO A 84 22.50 -15.53 10.69
CA PRO A 84 23.20 -16.73 11.12
C PRO A 84 24.72 -16.58 11.10
N LEU A 85 25.28 -15.91 10.08
CA LEU A 85 26.72 -15.72 9.94
C LEU A 85 27.31 -14.78 10.99
N THR A 86 26.55 -13.76 11.40
CA THR A 86 26.99 -12.78 12.41
C THR A 86 26.63 -13.18 13.84
N GLY A 87 25.84 -14.25 14.02
CA GLY A 87 25.33 -14.68 15.32
C GLY A 87 24.15 -13.84 15.84
N ALA A 88 23.63 -12.88 15.06
CA ALA A 88 22.51 -12.03 15.46
C ALA A 88 21.18 -12.79 15.61
N ALA A 89 20.97 -13.85 14.83
CA ALA A 89 19.85 -14.78 14.96
C ALA A 89 20.16 -16.12 14.28
N THR A 90 19.52 -17.22 14.71
CA THR A 90 19.59 -18.50 13.99
C THR A 90 18.76 -18.46 12.70
N MET A 91 19.06 -19.34 11.74
CA MET A 91 18.30 -19.44 10.48
C MET A 91 16.79 -19.62 10.73
N SER A 92 16.41 -20.47 11.69
CA SER A 92 15.01 -20.70 12.04
C SER A 92 14.33 -19.44 12.58
N ARG A 93 15.01 -18.68 13.46
CA ARG A 93 14.48 -17.42 13.99
C ARG A 93 14.40 -16.33 12.92
N ALA A 94 15.40 -16.25 12.04
CA ALA A 94 15.41 -15.31 10.92
C ALA A 94 14.33 -15.65 9.88
N ALA A 95 14.01 -16.92 9.68
CA ALA A 95 13.03 -17.39 8.69
C ALA A 95 11.57 -17.38 9.18
N ALA A 96 11.32 -17.53 10.48
CA ALA A 96 9.96 -17.58 11.03
C ALA A 96 9.07 -16.38 10.62
N PRO A 97 9.58 -15.14 10.54
CA PRO A 97 8.79 -13.98 10.10
C PRO A 97 8.29 -14.03 8.64
N TYR A 98 8.89 -14.85 7.77
CA TYR A 98 8.43 -15.06 6.39
C TYR A 98 7.17 -15.93 6.30
N ALA A 99 6.78 -16.59 7.39
CA ALA A 99 5.54 -17.34 7.51
C ALA A 99 4.55 -16.65 8.48
N ASP A 100 4.64 -15.33 8.64
CA ASP A 100 3.71 -14.59 9.48
C ASP A 100 2.27 -14.65 8.96
N SER A 101 1.30 -14.68 9.88
CA SER A 101 -0.13 -14.64 9.57
C SER A 101 -0.52 -13.51 8.62
N VAL A 102 0.12 -12.35 8.70
CA VAL A 102 -0.16 -11.21 7.84
C VAL A 102 0.19 -11.54 6.39
N ILE A 103 1.28 -12.27 6.13
CA ILE A 103 1.65 -12.68 4.77
C ILE A 103 0.52 -13.52 4.14
N PHE A 104 -0.12 -14.40 4.90
CA PHE A 104 -1.27 -15.20 4.44
C PHE A 104 -2.55 -14.38 4.25
N LEU A 105 -2.76 -13.32 5.05
CA LEU A 105 -3.85 -12.36 4.82
C LEU A 105 -3.71 -11.70 3.44
N PHE A 106 -2.50 -11.24 3.08
CA PHE A 106 -2.25 -10.64 1.77
C PHE A 106 -2.30 -11.65 0.64
N LEU A 107 -1.77 -12.86 0.84
CA LEU A 107 -1.88 -13.94 -0.12
C LEU A 107 -3.36 -14.18 -0.49
N GLY A 108 -4.22 -14.35 0.51
CA GLY A 108 -5.65 -14.56 0.29
C GLY A 108 -6.34 -13.36 -0.36
N GLY A 109 -6.03 -12.15 0.10
CA GLY A 109 -6.53 -10.90 -0.47
C GLY A 109 -6.15 -10.70 -1.93
N PHE A 110 -4.90 -10.96 -2.31
CA PHE A 110 -4.44 -10.86 -3.69
C PHE A 110 -5.06 -11.93 -4.59
N ILE A 111 -5.25 -13.17 -4.11
CA ILE A 111 -5.98 -14.19 -4.87
C ILE A 111 -7.43 -13.75 -5.11
N LEU A 112 -8.08 -13.18 -4.10
CA LEU A 112 -9.44 -12.63 -4.24
C LEU A 112 -9.49 -11.50 -5.28
N GLY A 113 -8.54 -10.57 -5.24
CA GLY A 113 -8.40 -9.50 -6.23
C GLY A 113 -8.14 -10.03 -7.66
N LEU A 114 -7.23 -10.98 -7.81
CA LEU A 114 -6.97 -11.66 -9.10
C LEU A 114 -8.21 -12.41 -9.60
N GLY A 115 -9.04 -12.93 -8.71
CA GLY A 115 -10.32 -13.54 -9.07
C GLY A 115 -11.26 -12.53 -9.71
N MET A 116 -11.35 -11.31 -9.14
CA MET A 116 -12.14 -10.23 -9.75
C MET A 116 -11.59 -9.81 -11.10
N GLU A 117 -10.26 -9.81 -11.24
CA GLU A 117 -9.56 -9.49 -12.48
C GLU A 117 -9.92 -10.49 -13.57
N ARG A 118 -9.76 -11.79 -13.26
CA ARG A 118 -10.00 -12.91 -14.18
C ARG A 118 -11.39 -12.88 -14.81
N TRP A 119 -12.41 -12.55 -14.02
CA TRP A 119 -13.80 -12.56 -14.47
C TRP A 119 -14.31 -11.20 -14.94
N GLY A 120 -13.50 -10.15 -14.92
CA GLY A 120 -13.92 -8.82 -15.39
C GLY A 120 -14.86 -8.06 -14.44
N LEU A 121 -15.11 -8.58 -13.24
CA LEU A 121 -16.03 -7.97 -12.26
C LEU A 121 -15.62 -6.52 -11.91
N HIS A 122 -14.33 -6.31 -11.72
CA HIS A 122 -13.72 -5.01 -11.48
C HIS A 122 -14.05 -3.97 -12.59
N LYS A 123 -14.03 -4.35 -13.87
CA LYS A 123 -14.40 -3.46 -15.01
C LYS A 123 -15.86 -3.03 -14.95
N ARG A 124 -16.75 -3.96 -14.62
CA ARG A 124 -18.19 -3.70 -14.50
C ARG A 124 -18.46 -2.68 -13.40
N ILE A 125 -17.83 -2.86 -12.24
CA ILE A 125 -17.94 -1.92 -11.11
C ILE A 125 -17.40 -0.54 -11.51
N ALA A 126 -16.25 -0.48 -12.19
CA ALA A 126 -15.65 0.77 -12.65
C ALA A 126 -16.60 1.60 -13.52
N LEU A 127 -17.13 0.97 -14.58
CA LEU A 127 -18.01 1.63 -15.54
C LEU A 127 -19.34 2.05 -14.91
N LEU A 128 -19.89 1.25 -13.99
CA LEU A 128 -21.09 1.61 -13.23
C LEU A 128 -20.87 2.89 -12.42
N VAL A 129 -19.75 2.98 -11.69
CA VAL A 129 -19.41 4.17 -10.90
C VAL A 129 -19.27 5.41 -11.77
N VAL A 130 -18.56 5.30 -12.90
CA VAL A 130 -18.40 6.41 -13.84
C VAL A 130 -19.75 6.87 -14.41
N LEU A 131 -20.66 5.93 -14.74
CA LEU A 131 -22.01 6.25 -15.24
C LEU A 131 -22.90 6.96 -14.20
N MET A 132 -22.73 6.64 -12.92
CA MET A 132 -23.49 7.23 -11.80
C MET A 132 -23.09 8.68 -11.54
N VAL A 133 -21.80 9.02 -11.55
CA VAL A 133 -21.31 10.37 -11.22
C VAL A 133 -21.67 11.41 -12.30
N GLY A 134 -21.75 10.99 -13.57
CA GLY A 134 -22.19 11.81 -14.69
C GLY A 134 -21.07 12.28 -15.63
N THR A 135 -21.44 13.04 -16.67
CA THR A 135 -20.58 13.23 -17.87
C THR A 135 -20.08 14.65 -18.12
N GLY A 136 -20.31 15.58 -17.19
CA GLY A 136 -19.61 16.86 -17.23
C GLY A 136 -18.10 16.63 -17.03
N PRO A 137 -17.18 17.37 -17.67
CA PRO A 137 -15.74 17.10 -17.64
C PRO A 137 -15.14 16.89 -16.25
N LYS A 138 -15.40 17.80 -15.30
CA LYS A 138 -14.93 17.67 -13.93
C LYS A 138 -15.57 16.49 -13.20
N ARG A 139 -16.87 16.24 -13.42
CA ARG A 139 -17.59 15.10 -12.82
C ARG A 139 -17.09 13.78 -13.36
N LEU A 140 -16.77 13.71 -14.65
CA LEU A 140 -16.21 12.54 -15.28
C LEU A 140 -14.85 12.20 -14.67
N ILE A 141 -13.96 13.20 -14.52
CA ILE A 141 -12.68 13.02 -13.79
C ILE A 141 -12.95 12.50 -12.37
N GLY A 142 -13.88 13.10 -11.64
CA GLY A 142 -14.28 12.64 -10.30
C GLY A 142 -14.81 11.20 -10.30
N GLY A 143 -15.57 10.80 -11.32
CA GLY A 143 -16.08 9.44 -11.49
C GLY A 143 -14.98 8.43 -11.76
N PHE A 144 -13.99 8.77 -12.62
CA PHE A 144 -12.80 7.96 -12.83
C PHE A 144 -11.95 7.85 -11.56
N MET A 145 -11.75 8.97 -10.84
CA MET A 145 -11.05 8.97 -9.55
C MET A 145 -11.76 8.09 -8.52
N LEU A 146 -13.08 8.21 -8.37
CA LEU A 146 -13.86 7.39 -7.45
C LEU A 146 -13.82 5.91 -7.82
N ALA A 147 -14.00 5.57 -9.10
CA ALA A 147 -13.90 4.20 -9.59
C ALA A 147 -12.51 3.61 -9.32
N SER A 148 -11.45 4.35 -9.65
CA SER A 148 -10.06 3.92 -9.37
C SER A 148 -9.85 3.71 -7.88
N ALA A 149 -10.25 4.66 -7.03
CA ALA A 149 -10.07 4.54 -5.59
C ALA A 149 -10.77 3.31 -5.03
N LEU A 150 -12.05 3.09 -5.38
CA LEU A 150 -12.84 1.94 -4.92
C LEU A 150 -12.26 0.60 -5.36
N ILE A 151 -11.74 0.50 -6.58
CA ILE A 151 -11.14 -0.74 -7.07
C ILE A 151 -9.80 -0.99 -6.39
N SER A 152 -9.00 0.07 -6.20
CA SER A 152 -7.71 0.00 -5.53
C SER A 152 -7.79 -0.36 -4.04
N MET A 153 -8.98 -0.26 -3.43
CA MET A 153 -9.22 -0.78 -2.08
C MET A 153 -9.08 -2.30 -1.99
N TRP A 154 -9.27 -3.02 -3.10
CA TRP A 154 -9.38 -4.49 -3.10
C TRP A 154 -8.40 -5.15 -4.08
N VAL A 155 -8.04 -4.42 -5.12
CA VAL A 155 -7.08 -4.80 -6.14
C VAL A 155 -5.84 -3.93 -5.97
N ASN A 156 -4.68 -4.38 -6.43
CA ASN A 156 -3.47 -3.57 -6.36
C ASN A 156 -3.59 -2.29 -7.24
N ASN A 157 -2.86 -1.24 -6.83
CA ASN A 157 -2.90 0.08 -7.49
C ASN A 157 -2.49 0.03 -8.98
N THR A 158 -1.53 -0.84 -9.31
CA THR A 158 -0.98 -1.00 -10.67
C THR A 158 -2.03 -1.55 -11.63
N SER A 159 -2.66 -2.67 -11.30
CA SER A 159 -3.72 -3.31 -12.08
C SER A 159 -4.90 -2.36 -12.28
N THR A 160 -5.29 -1.64 -11.22
CA THR A 160 -6.35 -0.62 -11.28
C THR A 160 -6.03 0.45 -12.33
N THR A 161 -4.80 0.96 -12.34
CA THR A 161 -4.37 1.99 -13.30
C THR A 161 -4.30 1.45 -14.72
N ILE A 162 -3.72 0.26 -14.93
CA ILE A 162 -3.65 -0.40 -16.24
C ILE A 162 -5.04 -0.60 -16.83
N MET A 163 -6.03 -0.97 -16.00
CA MET A 163 -7.40 -1.17 -16.45
C MET A 163 -8.08 0.14 -16.84
N MET A 164 -7.91 1.19 -16.03
CA MET A 164 -8.59 2.47 -16.24
C MET A 164 -7.99 3.28 -17.39
N LEU A 165 -6.69 3.10 -17.66
CA LEU A 165 -5.96 3.87 -18.67
C LEU A 165 -6.58 3.75 -20.09
N PRO A 166 -6.82 2.55 -20.66
CA PRO A 166 -7.46 2.43 -21.98
C PRO A 166 -8.82 3.12 -22.05
N ILE A 167 -9.64 3.01 -21.01
CA ILE A 167 -10.98 3.62 -20.96
C ILE A 167 -10.85 5.15 -20.97
N ALA A 168 -9.91 5.69 -20.18
CA ALA A 168 -9.63 7.12 -20.15
C ALA A 168 -9.09 7.63 -21.50
N LEU A 169 -8.21 6.86 -22.14
CA LEU A 169 -7.69 7.19 -23.47
C LEU A 169 -8.79 7.17 -24.54
N SER A 170 -9.74 6.24 -24.47
CA SER A 170 -10.93 6.23 -25.36
C SER A 170 -11.78 7.49 -25.19
N VAL A 171 -12.01 7.93 -23.95
CA VAL A 171 -12.72 9.18 -23.65
C VAL A 171 -11.97 10.39 -24.20
N ILE A 172 -10.66 10.46 -23.98
CA ILE A 172 -9.80 11.52 -24.51
C ILE A 172 -9.85 11.54 -26.03
N GLY A 173 -9.75 10.38 -26.68
CA GLY A 173 -9.85 10.24 -28.13
C GLY A 173 -11.19 10.73 -28.68
N LEU A 174 -12.30 10.42 -28.03
CA LEU A 174 -13.62 10.92 -28.41
C LEU A 174 -13.71 12.45 -28.33
N VAL A 175 -13.22 13.02 -27.23
CA VAL A 175 -13.20 14.47 -27.02
C VAL A 175 -12.38 15.14 -28.11
N ALA A 176 -11.20 14.60 -28.41
CA ALA A 176 -10.31 15.12 -29.44
C ALA A 176 -10.95 15.03 -30.84
N ALA A 177 -11.53 13.88 -31.21
CA ALA A 177 -12.17 13.67 -32.51
C ALA A 177 -13.37 14.60 -32.73
N ARG A 178 -14.17 14.88 -31.70
CA ARG A 178 -15.35 15.77 -31.80
C ARG A 178 -15.00 17.24 -31.95
N HIS A 179 -13.78 17.65 -31.60
CA HIS A 179 -13.30 19.02 -31.72
C HIS A 179 -12.28 19.20 -32.85
N ALA A 180 -11.89 18.13 -33.53
CA ALA A 180 -11.00 18.20 -34.68
C ALA A 180 -11.69 18.88 -35.87
N ALA A 181 -10.93 19.69 -36.62
CA ALA A 181 -11.42 20.24 -37.87
C ALA A 181 -11.63 19.12 -38.92
N PRO A 182 -12.62 19.24 -39.82
CA PRO A 182 -12.79 18.27 -40.90
C PRO A 182 -11.49 18.11 -41.72
N GLY A 183 -11.04 16.87 -41.92
CA GLY A 183 -9.82 16.57 -42.68
C GLY A 183 -8.52 16.60 -41.88
N THR A 184 -8.56 16.82 -40.55
CA THR A 184 -7.36 16.70 -39.70
C THR A 184 -6.88 15.24 -39.69
N PRO A 185 -5.61 14.95 -40.01
CA PRO A 185 -5.07 13.60 -39.91
C PRO A 185 -5.23 13.05 -38.49
N GLU A 186 -5.58 11.77 -38.35
CA GLU A 186 -5.88 11.15 -37.05
C GLU A 186 -4.75 11.30 -36.02
N ARG A 187 -3.50 11.36 -36.51
CA ARG A 187 -2.30 11.57 -35.68
C ARG A 187 -2.18 12.97 -35.07
N ASP A 188 -2.82 13.97 -35.66
CA ASP A 188 -2.76 15.37 -35.24
C ASP A 188 -3.96 15.78 -34.38
N ILE A 189 -4.94 14.88 -34.20
CA ILE A 189 -6.13 15.12 -33.39
C ILE A 189 -5.74 15.20 -31.90
N ARG A 190 -5.89 16.39 -31.32
CA ARG A 190 -5.65 16.66 -29.90
C ARG A 190 -6.91 17.16 -29.21
N SER A 191 -7.01 16.90 -27.92
CA SER A 191 -8.08 17.46 -27.10
C SER A 191 -8.02 18.98 -27.10
N PRO A 192 -9.17 19.67 -27.10
CA PRO A 192 -9.24 21.13 -27.04
C PRO A 192 -8.74 21.69 -25.70
N ASP A 193 -8.66 20.86 -24.67
CA ASP A 193 -8.15 21.20 -23.34
C ASP A 193 -7.06 20.21 -22.90
N PRO A 194 -5.76 20.57 -22.98
CA PRO A 194 -4.67 19.69 -22.54
C PRO A 194 -4.65 19.46 -21.02
N ASN A 195 -5.30 20.34 -20.23
CA ASN A 195 -5.47 20.10 -18.80
C ASN A 195 -6.48 18.98 -18.56
N PHE A 196 -7.50 18.79 -19.42
CA PHE A 196 -8.43 17.67 -19.27
C PHE A 196 -7.72 16.31 -19.38
N ASP A 197 -6.92 16.10 -20.43
CA ASP A 197 -6.17 14.86 -20.65
C ASP A 197 -5.27 14.53 -19.45
N SER A 198 -4.46 15.51 -19.05
CA SER A 198 -3.50 15.32 -17.95
C SER A 198 -4.21 15.15 -16.60
N THR A 199 -5.28 15.90 -16.32
CA THR A 199 -6.03 15.77 -15.05
C THR A 199 -6.77 14.44 -14.96
N LEU A 200 -7.34 13.94 -16.06
CA LEU A 200 -8.01 12.64 -16.08
C LEU A 200 -7.02 11.51 -15.80
N LEU A 201 -5.89 11.51 -16.50
CA LEU A 201 -4.86 10.47 -16.39
C LEU A 201 -4.16 10.52 -15.02
N LEU A 202 -3.69 11.70 -14.58
CA LEU A 202 -3.11 11.87 -13.25
C LEU A 202 -4.12 11.57 -12.15
N GLY A 203 -5.38 11.97 -12.33
CA GLY A 203 -6.46 11.68 -11.39
C GLY A 203 -6.63 10.18 -11.17
N ILE A 204 -6.58 9.37 -12.22
CA ILE A 204 -6.65 7.89 -12.11
C ILE A 204 -5.47 7.35 -11.29
N ALA A 205 -4.24 7.75 -11.60
CA ALA A 205 -3.05 7.27 -10.91
C ALA A 205 -3.06 7.66 -9.42
N TYR A 206 -3.33 8.92 -9.12
CA TYR A 206 -3.36 9.44 -7.76
C TYR A 206 -4.51 8.82 -6.95
N ALA A 207 -5.69 8.66 -7.56
CA ALA A 207 -6.82 8.04 -6.89
C ALA A 207 -6.61 6.55 -6.61
N ALA A 208 -5.88 5.83 -7.46
CA ALA A 208 -5.47 4.45 -7.15
C ALA A 208 -4.60 4.41 -5.89
N SER A 209 -3.57 5.26 -5.80
CA SER A 209 -2.73 5.34 -4.61
C SER A 209 -3.49 5.78 -3.34
N ILE A 210 -4.36 6.79 -3.45
CA ILE A 210 -5.21 7.24 -2.33
C ILE A 210 -6.16 6.11 -1.90
N GLY A 211 -6.85 5.47 -2.84
CA GLY A 211 -7.82 4.40 -2.56
C GLY A 211 -7.21 3.20 -1.85
N GLY A 212 -5.97 2.83 -2.19
CA GLY A 212 -5.25 1.73 -1.57
C GLY A 212 -5.05 1.87 -0.06
N VAL A 213 -5.16 3.09 0.50
CA VAL A 213 -5.06 3.31 1.94
C VAL A 213 -6.29 2.83 2.72
N ALA A 214 -7.47 2.79 2.09
CA ALA A 214 -8.73 2.57 2.81
C ALA A 214 -8.82 1.21 3.50
N THR A 215 -8.19 0.16 2.93
CA THR A 215 -8.20 -1.19 3.49
C THR A 215 -6.77 -1.64 3.78
N LEU A 216 -6.63 -2.71 4.59
CA LEU A 216 -5.32 -3.30 4.82
C LEU A 216 -4.72 -3.87 3.54
N ILE A 217 -5.53 -4.43 2.64
CA ILE A 217 -5.08 -5.17 1.47
C ILE A 217 -4.65 -4.24 0.32
N GLY A 218 -5.25 -3.05 0.24
CA GLY A 218 -5.10 -2.16 -0.91
C GLY A 218 -3.65 -1.76 -1.21
N THR A 219 -2.79 -1.63 -0.21
CA THR A 219 -1.39 -1.20 -0.41
C THR A 219 -0.40 -1.86 0.54
N ALA A 220 0.84 -2.06 0.06
CA ALA A 220 1.89 -2.76 0.78
C ALA A 220 2.35 -2.07 2.09
N PRO A 221 2.40 -0.72 2.20
CA PRO A 221 2.67 -0.05 3.48
C PRO A 221 1.72 -0.47 4.62
N ASN A 222 0.42 -0.59 4.35
CA ASN A 222 -0.57 -1.02 5.35
C ASN A 222 -0.29 -2.45 5.83
N ALA A 223 0.16 -3.32 4.91
CA ALA A 223 0.57 -4.68 5.19
C ALA A 223 1.74 -4.76 6.16
N ILE A 224 2.80 -4.03 5.83
CA ILE A 224 4.04 -4.00 6.59
C ILE A 224 3.74 -3.47 7.97
N MET A 225 3.00 -2.38 8.05
CA MET A 225 2.58 -1.79 9.32
C MET A 225 1.79 -2.80 10.17
N LYS A 226 0.80 -3.50 9.59
CA LYS A 226 0.03 -4.51 10.34
C LYS A 226 0.94 -5.63 10.87
N GLY A 227 1.83 -6.16 10.04
CA GLY A 227 2.78 -7.19 10.46
C GLY A 227 3.72 -6.70 11.56
N PHE A 228 4.26 -5.49 11.39
CA PHE A 228 5.17 -4.88 12.33
C PHE A 228 4.50 -4.65 13.69
N VAL A 229 3.31 -4.06 13.71
CA VAL A 229 2.54 -3.81 14.94
C VAL A 229 2.18 -5.13 15.65
N ALA A 230 1.81 -6.16 14.89
CA ALA A 230 1.50 -7.48 15.42
C ALA A 230 2.69 -8.20 16.05
N ARG A 231 3.89 -8.05 15.47
CA ARG A 231 5.09 -8.76 15.92
C ARG A 231 5.87 -8.00 16.99
N GLU A 232 6.09 -6.71 16.77
CA GLU A 232 6.99 -5.91 17.59
C GLU A 232 6.26 -5.17 18.71
N LEU A 233 5.01 -4.75 18.47
CA LEU A 233 4.22 -4.04 19.49
C LEU A 233 3.26 -4.96 20.24
N GLY A 234 3.12 -6.23 19.82
CA GLY A 234 2.21 -7.19 20.43
C GLY A 234 0.73 -6.82 20.33
N ARG A 235 0.36 -5.99 19.35
CA ARG A 235 -1.02 -5.51 19.16
C ARG A 235 -1.56 -5.94 17.80
N GLU A 236 -2.85 -6.24 17.72
CA GLU A 236 -3.48 -6.65 16.46
C GLU A 236 -4.28 -5.50 15.84
N ILE A 237 -3.99 -5.20 14.57
CA ILE A 237 -4.84 -4.33 13.75
C ILE A 237 -5.82 -5.20 12.96
N GLY A 238 -7.06 -5.27 13.44
CA GLY A 238 -8.15 -5.95 12.76
C GLY A 238 -8.56 -5.24 11.46
N PHE A 239 -9.07 -6.00 10.49
CA PHE A 239 -9.55 -5.46 9.22
C PHE A 239 -10.63 -4.39 9.39
N ALA A 240 -11.66 -4.66 10.21
CA ALA A 240 -12.74 -3.72 10.48
C ALA A 240 -12.23 -2.42 11.11
N ASN A 241 -11.36 -2.54 12.12
CA ASN A 241 -10.76 -1.39 12.81
C ASN A 241 -9.95 -0.51 11.86
N TRP A 242 -9.15 -1.12 10.97
CA TRP A 242 -8.43 -0.36 9.96
C TRP A 242 -9.36 0.34 8.99
N LEU A 243 -10.42 -0.33 8.52
CA LEU A 243 -11.38 0.28 7.60
C LEU A 243 -12.03 1.53 8.23
N MET A 244 -12.35 1.50 9.52
CA MET A 244 -12.89 2.64 10.26
C MET A 244 -11.91 3.83 10.34
N LEU A 245 -10.61 3.61 10.17
CA LEU A 245 -9.59 4.66 10.15
C LEU A 245 -9.23 5.10 8.72
N GLY A 246 -8.92 4.14 7.85
CA GLY A 246 -8.46 4.38 6.48
C GLY A 246 -9.55 4.95 5.57
N LEU A 247 -10.78 4.45 5.67
CA LEU A 247 -11.87 4.89 4.80
C LEU A 247 -12.22 6.37 5.02
N PRO A 248 -12.33 6.91 6.26
CA PRO A 248 -12.51 8.35 6.46
C PRO A 248 -11.38 9.21 5.88
N ILE A 249 -10.12 8.78 6.00
CA ILE A 249 -8.98 9.49 5.41
C ILE A 249 -9.13 9.56 3.89
N VAL A 250 -9.46 8.45 3.24
CA VAL A 250 -9.70 8.41 1.78
C VAL A 250 -10.93 9.22 1.37
N ALA A 251 -12.02 9.13 2.14
CA ALA A 251 -13.25 9.87 1.89
C ALA A 251 -13.05 11.39 2.01
N ALA A 252 -12.11 11.85 2.84
CA ALA A 252 -11.71 13.25 2.92
C ALA A 252 -10.72 13.63 1.81
N TYR A 253 -9.69 12.80 1.57
CA TYR A 253 -8.62 13.13 0.65
C TYR A 253 -9.07 13.10 -0.82
N LEU A 254 -9.86 12.10 -1.22
CA LEU A 254 -10.23 11.94 -2.63
C LEU A 254 -11.01 13.14 -3.20
N PRO A 255 -12.02 13.71 -2.51
CA PRO A 255 -12.66 14.95 -2.94
C PRO A 255 -11.72 16.16 -2.93
N LEU A 256 -10.84 16.28 -1.93
CA LEU A 256 -9.85 17.37 -1.87
C LEU A 256 -8.88 17.29 -3.05
N ALA A 257 -8.39 16.10 -3.37
CA ALA A 257 -7.52 15.85 -4.51
C ALA A 257 -8.24 16.18 -5.83
N TRP A 258 -9.49 15.74 -5.97
CA TRP A 258 -10.31 16.04 -7.15
C TRP A 258 -10.53 17.55 -7.35
N LEU A 259 -10.90 18.28 -6.28
CA LEU A 259 -11.10 19.73 -6.34
C LEU A 259 -9.79 20.47 -6.63
N TYR A 260 -8.71 20.13 -5.94
CA TYR A 260 -7.39 20.71 -6.16
C TYR A 260 -6.92 20.49 -7.61
N MET A 261 -7.03 19.26 -8.11
CA MET A 261 -6.62 18.91 -9.48
C MET A 261 -7.44 19.67 -10.52
N THR A 262 -8.77 19.64 -10.43
CA THR A 262 -9.67 20.17 -11.47
C THR A 262 -9.88 21.69 -11.42
N CYS A 263 -9.58 22.34 -10.29
CA CYS A 263 -9.82 23.77 -10.09
C CYS A 263 -8.54 24.59 -9.90
N ILE A 264 -7.48 24.04 -9.29
CA ILE A 264 -6.28 24.78 -8.89
C ILE A 264 -5.07 24.38 -9.72
N SER A 265 -4.67 23.10 -9.67
CA SER A 265 -3.44 22.62 -10.31
C SER A 265 -3.51 22.64 -11.84
N GLN A 266 -4.61 22.12 -12.37
CA GLN A 266 -4.87 21.96 -13.80
C GLN A 266 -6.32 22.35 -14.11
N PRO A 267 -6.67 23.64 -14.06
CA PRO A 267 -8.05 24.08 -14.20
C PRO A 267 -8.64 23.60 -15.52
N VAL A 268 -9.64 22.73 -15.43
CA VAL A 268 -10.35 22.14 -16.57
C VAL A 268 -11.36 23.16 -17.08
N ARG A 269 -11.19 23.59 -18.34
CA ARG A 269 -12.00 24.61 -19.02
C ARG A 269 -13.00 23.99 -20.01
N LEU A 270 -12.85 22.71 -20.32
CA LEU A 270 -13.83 21.97 -21.11
C LEU A 270 -15.21 22.08 -20.46
N LYS A 271 -16.24 22.41 -21.26
CA LYS A 271 -17.62 22.60 -20.78
C LYS A 271 -18.46 21.33 -20.89
N THR A 272 -18.33 20.60 -22.00
CA THR A 272 -19.15 19.42 -22.30
C THR A 272 -18.29 18.32 -22.91
N ILE A 273 -18.75 17.07 -22.76
CA ILE A 273 -18.19 15.88 -23.43
C ILE A 273 -19.30 15.28 -24.28
N PRO A 274 -19.52 15.79 -25.51
CA PRO A 274 -20.55 15.27 -26.39
C PRO A 274 -20.31 13.79 -26.68
N GLY A 275 -21.30 12.92 -26.40
CA GLY A 275 -21.18 11.48 -26.64
C GLY A 275 -20.44 10.69 -25.56
N GLY A 276 -19.91 11.35 -24.51
CA GLY A 276 -19.13 10.66 -23.48
C GLY A 276 -19.94 9.65 -22.67
N ARG A 277 -21.22 9.96 -22.41
CA ARG A 277 -22.12 9.05 -21.68
C ARG A 277 -22.44 7.82 -22.51
N GLU A 278 -22.69 8.03 -23.80
CA GLU A 278 -23.03 7.02 -24.78
C GLU A 278 -21.84 6.07 -24.99
N MET A 279 -20.62 6.59 -25.05
CA MET A 279 -19.39 5.78 -25.12
C MET A 279 -19.23 4.88 -23.89
N ILE A 280 -19.29 5.44 -22.67
CA ILE A 280 -19.15 4.61 -21.45
C ILE A 280 -20.30 3.61 -21.33
N ARG A 281 -21.52 3.99 -21.75
CA ARG A 281 -22.66 3.08 -21.79
C ARG A 281 -22.47 1.96 -22.82
N ALA A 282 -21.86 2.25 -23.97
CA ALA A 282 -21.54 1.26 -24.99
C ALA A 282 -20.49 0.26 -24.47
N GLU A 283 -19.42 0.74 -23.82
CA GLU A 283 -18.43 -0.11 -23.15
C GLU A 283 -19.08 -1.00 -22.08
N PHE A 284 -19.98 -0.44 -21.26
CA PHE A 284 -20.70 -1.22 -20.26
C PHE A 284 -21.64 -2.26 -20.89
N ALA A 285 -22.35 -1.89 -21.95
CA ALA A 285 -23.23 -2.81 -22.67
C ALA A 285 -22.45 -3.94 -23.37
N ALA A 286 -21.23 -3.66 -23.85
CA ALA A 286 -20.34 -4.64 -24.47
C ALA A 286 -19.88 -5.75 -23.50
N LEU A 287 -19.90 -5.50 -22.18
CA LEU A 287 -19.65 -6.53 -21.17
C LEU A 287 -20.75 -7.59 -21.10
N GLY A 288 -21.93 -7.33 -21.66
CA GLY A 288 -23.08 -8.24 -21.59
C GLY A 288 -23.61 -8.45 -20.15
N PRO A 289 -24.52 -9.43 -19.96
CA PRO A 289 -25.02 -9.79 -18.64
C PRO A 289 -23.91 -10.36 -17.75
N MET A 290 -24.09 -10.28 -16.43
CA MET A 290 -23.11 -10.84 -15.50
C MET A 290 -22.93 -12.34 -15.71
N SER A 291 -21.68 -12.74 -15.96
CA SER A 291 -21.32 -14.14 -16.09
C SER A 291 -21.42 -14.87 -14.75
N ARG A 292 -21.51 -16.21 -14.79
CA ARG A 292 -21.50 -17.04 -13.57
C ARG A 292 -20.23 -16.82 -12.74
N GLY A 293 -19.09 -16.57 -13.39
CA GLY A 293 -17.84 -16.33 -12.69
C GLY A 293 -17.81 -14.99 -11.99
N GLU A 294 -18.37 -13.94 -12.62
CA GLU A 294 -18.56 -12.64 -11.95
C GLU A 294 -19.44 -12.79 -10.71
N TRP A 295 -20.57 -13.51 -10.81
CA TRP A 295 -21.43 -13.78 -9.66
C TRP A 295 -20.74 -14.61 -8.56
N THR A 296 -19.97 -15.61 -8.95
CA THR A 296 -19.24 -16.48 -8.00
C THR A 296 -18.21 -15.68 -7.22
N VAL A 297 -17.36 -14.91 -7.92
CA VAL A 297 -16.35 -14.08 -7.27
C VAL A 297 -16.99 -12.99 -6.43
N PHE A 298 -18.07 -12.34 -6.92
CA PHE A 298 -18.80 -11.35 -6.16
C PHE A 298 -19.39 -11.93 -4.86
N GLY A 299 -19.96 -13.14 -4.93
CA GLY A 299 -20.47 -13.85 -3.76
C GLY A 299 -19.38 -14.17 -2.74
N VAL A 300 -18.25 -14.73 -3.18
CA VAL A 300 -17.10 -15.03 -2.30
C VAL A 300 -16.54 -13.74 -1.69
N PHE A 301 -16.41 -12.69 -2.49
CA PHE A 301 -15.96 -11.38 -2.04
C PHE A 301 -16.88 -10.81 -0.95
N LEU A 302 -18.19 -10.78 -1.20
CA LEU A 302 -19.16 -10.25 -0.24
C LEU A 302 -19.18 -11.06 1.05
N CYS A 303 -19.06 -12.39 0.97
CA CYS A 303 -18.92 -13.24 2.15
C CYS A 303 -17.64 -12.90 2.93
N THR A 304 -16.51 -12.74 2.24
CA THR A 304 -15.22 -12.42 2.85
C THR A 304 -15.26 -11.08 3.58
N VAL A 305 -15.77 -10.03 2.93
CA VAL A 305 -15.93 -8.69 3.55
C VAL A 305 -16.87 -8.76 4.74
N THR A 306 -17.99 -9.47 4.62
CA THR A 306 -18.94 -9.63 5.73
C THR A 306 -18.27 -10.32 6.92
N LEU A 307 -17.50 -11.39 6.68
CA LEU A 307 -16.75 -12.08 7.73
C LEU A 307 -15.70 -11.19 8.38
N TRP A 308 -14.94 -10.39 7.62
CA TRP A 308 -13.98 -9.45 8.20
C TRP A 308 -14.64 -8.35 9.04
N LEU A 309 -15.79 -7.83 8.61
CA LEU A 309 -16.52 -6.78 9.34
C LEU A 309 -17.20 -7.32 10.60
N THR A 310 -17.71 -8.55 10.53
CA THR A 310 -18.42 -9.18 11.65
C THR A 310 -17.52 -10.02 12.56
N ARG A 311 -16.24 -10.24 12.20
CA ARG A 311 -15.28 -11.03 12.99
C ARG A 311 -15.28 -10.66 14.48
N PRO A 312 -15.18 -9.38 14.91
CA PRO A 312 -15.15 -9.06 16.34
C PRO A 312 -16.38 -9.61 17.07
N LEU A 313 -17.57 -9.45 16.48
CA LEU A 313 -18.84 -9.95 17.00
C LEU A 313 -18.91 -11.48 16.98
N LEU A 314 -18.35 -12.12 15.94
CA LEU A 314 -18.30 -13.58 15.83
C LEU A 314 -17.39 -14.19 16.90
N ASN A 315 -16.27 -13.54 17.22
CA ASN A 315 -15.35 -13.98 18.26
C ASN A 315 -16.00 -13.86 19.65
N GLU A 316 -16.62 -12.72 19.96
CA GLU A 316 -17.39 -12.52 21.20
C GLU A 316 -18.53 -13.55 21.34
N TRP A 317 -19.23 -13.84 20.26
CA TRP A 317 -20.27 -14.87 20.25
C TRP A 317 -19.69 -16.27 20.49
N GLY A 318 -18.54 -16.59 19.88
CA GLY A 318 -17.81 -17.83 20.12
C GLY A 318 -17.38 -18.00 21.58
N GLU A 319 -16.90 -16.94 22.22
CA GLU A 319 -16.58 -16.90 23.65
C GLU A 319 -17.82 -17.12 24.52
N SER A 320 -18.93 -16.45 24.21
CA SER A 320 -20.21 -16.65 24.92
C SER A 320 -20.71 -18.09 24.81
N LEU A 321 -20.58 -18.72 23.64
CA LEU A 321 -20.92 -20.12 23.43
C LEU A 321 -19.99 -21.06 24.23
N ALA A 322 -18.71 -20.74 24.32
CA ALA A 322 -17.73 -21.52 25.09
C ALA A 322 -17.97 -21.39 26.62
N ALA A 323 -18.34 -20.21 27.10
CA ALA A 323 -18.62 -19.95 28.51
C ALA A 323 -19.99 -20.47 28.97
N GLY A 324 -20.95 -20.61 28.05
CA GLY A 324 -22.36 -20.80 28.37
C GLY A 324 -22.77 -22.17 28.89
N GLY A 325 -21.98 -23.25 28.80
CA GLY A 325 -22.34 -24.59 29.32
C GLY A 325 -23.63 -25.24 28.75
N HIS A 326 -24.38 -24.54 27.88
CA HIS A 326 -25.71 -24.95 27.37
C HIS A 326 -25.66 -25.55 25.95
N GLY A 327 -24.47 -25.72 25.37
CA GLY A 327 -24.29 -26.48 24.14
C GLY A 327 -23.82 -27.88 24.49
N GLY A 328 -24.72 -28.87 24.45
CA GLY A 328 -24.34 -30.29 24.45
C GLY A 328 -23.29 -30.59 23.37
N ASP A 329 -22.70 -31.79 23.43
CA ASP A 329 -21.49 -32.30 22.76
C ASP A 329 -21.25 -31.97 21.25
N VAL A 330 -22.18 -31.28 20.59
CA VAL A 330 -22.16 -30.80 19.20
C VAL A 330 -21.56 -29.39 19.04
N LEU A 331 -21.60 -28.51 20.06
CA LEU A 331 -21.10 -27.12 19.97
C LEU A 331 -19.60 -26.81 20.25
N PRO A 332 -18.74 -27.72 20.76
CA PRO A 332 -17.33 -27.37 21.02
C PRO A 332 -16.52 -27.05 19.76
N ALA A 333 -16.89 -27.63 18.62
CA ALA A 333 -16.20 -27.40 17.35
C ALA A 333 -16.56 -26.02 16.76
N LEU A 334 -17.83 -25.61 16.85
CA LEU A 334 -18.29 -24.31 16.37
C LEU A 334 -17.73 -23.17 17.22
N ALA A 335 -17.78 -23.30 18.56
CA ALA A 335 -17.20 -22.32 19.47
C ALA A 335 -15.69 -22.13 19.23
N ARG A 336 -14.95 -23.24 19.05
CA ARG A 336 -13.52 -23.19 18.69
C ARG A 336 -13.26 -22.57 17.32
N ALA A 337 -14.11 -22.87 16.33
CA ALA A 337 -13.97 -22.31 14.98
C ALA A 337 -14.20 -20.79 14.96
N LEU A 338 -15.20 -20.31 15.72
CA LEU A 338 -15.51 -18.90 15.86
C LEU A 338 -14.44 -18.15 16.66
N HIS A 339 -13.98 -18.72 17.78
CA HIS A 339 -12.89 -18.13 18.57
C HIS A 339 -11.56 -18.10 17.80
N GLY A 340 -11.26 -19.12 17.00
CA GLY A 340 -10.06 -19.19 16.18
C GLY A 340 -10.09 -18.34 14.90
N LEU A 341 -11.21 -17.65 14.64
CA LEU A 341 -11.38 -16.85 13.44
C LEU A 341 -10.49 -15.61 13.50
N ASN A 342 -9.56 -15.53 12.56
CA ASN A 342 -8.71 -14.37 12.36
C ASN A 342 -8.75 -13.93 10.89
N ASP A 343 -8.32 -12.69 10.64
CA ASP A 343 -8.39 -12.09 9.31
C ASP A 343 -7.67 -12.93 8.24
N SER A 344 -6.54 -13.53 8.61
CA SER A 344 -5.72 -14.36 7.72
C SER A 344 -6.40 -15.67 7.35
N THR A 345 -7.04 -16.33 8.32
CA THR A 345 -7.81 -17.56 8.09
C THR A 345 -8.98 -17.28 7.14
N ILE A 346 -9.70 -16.16 7.34
CA ILE A 346 -10.78 -15.74 6.43
C ILE A 346 -10.25 -15.54 5.00
N ALA A 347 -9.10 -14.87 4.85
CA ALA A 347 -8.50 -14.62 3.55
C ALA A 347 -8.08 -15.91 2.82
N VAL A 348 -7.42 -16.83 3.53
CA VAL A 348 -7.00 -18.13 2.98
C VAL A 348 -8.22 -18.98 2.63
N LEU A 349 -9.25 -18.99 3.47
CA LEU A 349 -10.50 -19.69 3.19
C LEU A 349 -11.17 -19.16 1.91
N ALA A 350 -11.22 -17.83 1.74
CA ALA A 350 -11.76 -17.21 0.54
C ALA A 350 -10.97 -17.60 -0.72
N ALA A 351 -9.63 -17.57 -0.64
CA ALA A 351 -8.76 -18.00 -1.74
C ALA A 351 -9.01 -19.46 -2.11
N LEU A 352 -9.03 -20.37 -1.14
CA LEU A 352 -9.30 -21.79 -1.36
C LEU A 352 -10.71 -22.01 -1.94
N ALA A 353 -11.72 -21.28 -1.46
CA ALA A 353 -13.08 -21.37 -1.98
C ALA A 353 -13.12 -21.04 -3.48
N LEU A 354 -12.35 -20.06 -3.97
CA LEU A 354 -12.28 -19.74 -5.40
C LEU A 354 -11.67 -20.89 -6.23
N PHE A 355 -10.73 -21.66 -5.69
CA PHE A 355 -10.19 -22.84 -6.37
C PHE A 355 -11.17 -24.03 -6.38
N VAL A 356 -12.10 -24.08 -5.43
CA VAL A 356 -13.04 -25.19 -5.25
C VAL A 356 -14.37 -24.96 -5.98
N ILE A 357 -14.85 -23.71 -6.08
CA ILE A 357 -16.17 -23.43 -6.66
C ILE A 357 -16.10 -23.46 -8.20
N PRO A 358 -16.81 -24.39 -8.87
CA PRO A 358 -16.80 -24.49 -10.32
C PRO A 358 -17.73 -23.42 -10.95
N VAL A 359 -17.21 -22.70 -11.95
CA VAL A 359 -18.01 -21.76 -12.75
C VAL A 359 -18.65 -22.46 -13.95
N ARG A 360 -17.90 -23.35 -14.61
CA ARG A 360 -18.40 -24.24 -15.68
C ARG A 360 -18.02 -25.69 -15.35
N PRO A 361 -18.89 -26.41 -14.58
CA PRO A 361 -18.57 -27.76 -14.10
C PRO A 361 -18.22 -28.75 -15.21
N ARG A 362 -18.94 -28.71 -16.34
CA ARG A 362 -18.69 -29.61 -17.49
C ARG A 362 -17.31 -29.45 -18.11
N GLU A 363 -16.78 -28.23 -18.09
CA GLU A 363 -15.45 -27.89 -18.64
C GLU A 363 -14.36 -27.88 -17.56
N ARG A 364 -14.70 -28.24 -16.30
CA ARG A 364 -13.82 -28.15 -15.13
C ARG A 364 -13.16 -26.77 -14.95
N VAL A 365 -13.91 -25.70 -15.28
CA VAL A 365 -13.43 -24.32 -15.07
C VAL A 365 -13.92 -23.84 -13.70
N PHE A 366 -12.96 -23.54 -12.82
CA PHE A 366 -13.17 -23.01 -11.47
C PHE A 366 -13.04 -21.48 -11.44
N ALA A 367 -13.48 -20.85 -10.34
CA ALA A 367 -13.39 -19.40 -10.21
C ALA A 367 -11.92 -18.92 -10.20
N MET A 368 -11.01 -19.70 -9.61
CA MET A 368 -9.55 -19.48 -9.66
C MET A 368 -8.83 -20.67 -10.30
N ASP A 369 -7.71 -20.38 -10.96
CA ASP A 369 -6.78 -21.39 -11.45
C ASP A 369 -5.34 -20.99 -11.09
N TRP A 370 -4.44 -21.97 -11.13
CA TRP A 370 -3.06 -21.75 -10.74
C TRP A 370 -2.32 -20.78 -11.67
N PRO A 371 -2.47 -20.83 -13.02
CA PRO A 371 -1.84 -19.86 -13.90
C PRO A 371 -2.25 -18.40 -13.62
N THR A 372 -3.47 -18.15 -13.15
CA THR A 372 -3.89 -16.83 -12.67
C THR A 372 -3.21 -16.49 -11.35
N ALA A 373 -3.15 -17.44 -10.41
CA ALA A 373 -2.50 -17.24 -9.11
C ALA A 373 -0.98 -17.06 -9.19
N GLU A 374 -0.32 -17.57 -10.23
CA GLU A 374 1.12 -17.32 -10.47
C GLU A 374 1.44 -15.82 -10.66
N ARG A 375 0.44 -15.01 -11.03
CA ARG A 375 0.56 -13.55 -11.17
C ARG A 375 0.63 -12.80 -9.84
N LEU A 376 0.54 -13.50 -8.72
CA LEU A 376 0.69 -12.93 -7.40
C LEU A 376 2.04 -12.18 -7.26
N PRO A 377 2.07 -11.02 -6.58
CA PRO A 377 3.30 -10.29 -6.35
C PRO A 377 4.13 -10.94 -5.23
N TRP A 378 4.69 -12.13 -5.48
CA TRP A 378 5.48 -12.91 -4.50
C TRP A 378 6.63 -12.12 -3.88
N GLY A 379 7.25 -11.23 -4.64
CA GLY A 379 8.30 -10.34 -4.13
C GLY A 379 7.85 -9.44 -2.98
N VAL A 380 6.59 -8.99 -2.98
CA VAL A 380 5.99 -8.19 -1.90
C VAL A 380 5.82 -9.04 -0.64
N LEU A 381 5.39 -10.29 -0.78
CA LEU A 381 5.26 -11.22 0.34
C LEU A 381 6.62 -11.54 0.99
N LEU A 382 7.66 -11.75 0.18
CA LEU A 382 9.03 -11.93 0.68
C LEU A 382 9.58 -10.68 1.37
N LEU A 383 9.25 -9.49 0.84
CA LEU A 383 9.65 -8.21 1.42
C LEU A 383 9.06 -8.01 2.82
N PHE A 384 7.81 -8.42 3.04
CA PHE A 384 7.21 -8.43 4.37
C PHE A 384 8.00 -9.32 5.34
N GLY A 385 8.33 -10.54 4.93
CA GLY A 385 9.11 -11.47 5.74
C GLY A 385 10.49 -10.92 6.13
N GLY A 386 11.21 -10.33 5.18
CA GLY A 386 12.52 -9.72 5.44
C GLY A 386 12.45 -8.50 6.35
N GLY A 387 11.44 -7.65 6.18
CA GLY A 387 11.19 -6.51 7.06
C GLY A 387 10.89 -6.92 8.50
N LEU A 388 10.01 -7.91 8.68
CA LEU A 388 9.68 -8.45 10.00
C LEU A 388 10.85 -9.21 10.63
N SER A 389 11.70 -9.85 9.82
CA SER A 389 12.92 -10.49 10.29
C SER A 389 13.93 -9.48 10.83
N LEU A 390 14.14 -8.37 10.11
CA LEU A 390 14.96 -7.26 10.58
C LEU A 390 14.40 -6.64 11.86
N ALA A 391 13.09 -6.38 11.91
CA ALA A 391 12.42 -5.80 13.06
C ALA A 391 12.56 -6.69 14.32
N ALA A 392 12.32 -8.00 14.18
CA ALA A 392 12.48 -8.94 15.28
C ALA A 392 13.93 -9.00 15.79
N ALA A 393 14.91 -8.90 14.90
CA ALA A 393 16.32 -8.85 15.29
C ALA A 393 16.68 -7.54 16.00
N ILE A 394 16.11 -6.40 15.59
CA ILE A 394 16.29 -5.09 16.23
C ILE A 394 15.87 -5.15 17.70
N THR A 395 14.67 -5.68 17.97
CA THR A 395 14.12 -5.84 19.32
C THR A 395 14.91 -6.87 20.12
N ALA A 396 15.20 -8.05 19.52
CA ALA A 396 15.89 -9.13 20.21
C ALA A 396 17.34 -8.78 20.61
N ASN A 397 17.98 -7.85 19.90
CA ASN A 397 19.37 -7.44 20.15
C ASN A 397 19.51 -6.01 20.73
N GLY A 398 18.41 -5.42 21.23
CA GLY A 398 18.42 -4.14 21.95
C GLY A 398 18.77 -2.90 21.11
N VAL A 399 18.65 -2.99 19.78
CA VAL A 399 18.93 -1.89 18.85
C VAL A 399 17.86 -0.80 18.94
N ASP A 400 16.61 -1.20 19.17
CA ASP A 400 15.48 -0.31 19.45
C ASP A 400 15.73 0.59 20.67
N ALA A 401 16.13 0.01 21.80
CA ALA A 401 16.43 0.75 23.03
C ALA A 401 17.57 1.75 22.81
N TYR A 402 18.61 1.34 22.07
CA TYR A 402 19.72 2.23 21.73
C TYR A 402 19.30 3.42 20.85
N ILE A 403 18.48 3.17 19.80
CA ILE A 403 17.91 4.25 18.98
C ILE A 403 17.07 5.19 19.84
N GLY A 404 16.23 4.65 20.73
CA GLY A 404 15.42 5.44 21.65
C GLY A 404 16.27 6.37 22.52
N GLN A 405 17.37 5.87 23.09
CA GLN A 405 18.29 6.68 23.89
C GLN A 405 18.93 7.81 23.08
N MET A 406 19.37 7.55 21.84
CA MET A 406 19.94 8.58 20.95
C MET A 406 18.93 9.68 20.63
N LEU A 407 17.64 9.33 20.59
CA LEU A 407 16.53 10.24 20.31
C LEU A 407 15.93 10.88 21.56
N GLY A 408 16.47 10.63 22.75
CA GLY A 408 15.97 11.19 24.03
C GLY A 408 15.88 12.72 24.05
N GLY A 409 16.71 13.42 23.26
CA GLY A 409 16.64 14.88 23.11
C GLY A 409 15.36 15.39 22.42
N LEU A 410 14.63 14.51 21.72
CA LEU A 410 13.40 14.85 21.01
C LEU A 410 12.18 14.98 21.92
N GLY A 411 12.23 14.54 23.19
CA GLY A 411 11.09 14.54 24.12
C GLY A 411 10.46 15.91 24.42
N ARG A 412 11.06 17.01 23.92
CA ARG A 412 10.50 18.37 23.99
C ARG A 412 9.62 18.74 22.79
N LEU A 413 9.61 17.92 21.73
CA LEU A 413 8.83 18.19 20.52
C LEU A 413 7.34 17.88 20.77
N PRO A 414 6.42 18.83 20.51
CA PRO A 414 4.99 18.54 20.51
C PRO A 414 4.66 17.44 19.51
N LEU A 415 3.74 16.54 19.88
CA LEU A 415 3.35 15.40 19.04
C LEU A 415 2.90 15.82 17.63
N TRP A 416 2.13 16.90 17.48
CA TRP A 416 1.69 17.38 16.16
C TRP A 416 2.86 17.71 15.25
N MET A 417 3.95 18.26 15.80
CA MET A 417 5.15 18.62 15.05
C MET A 417 5.98 17.39 14.71
N ALA A 418 6.06 16.41 15.63
CA ALA A 418 6.68 15.12 15.36
C ALA A 418 5.96 14.40 14.20
N VAL A 419 4.62 14.32 14.23
CA VAL A 419 3.82 13.70 13.16
C VAL A 419 3.97 14.45 11.84
N LEU A 420 3.97 15.79 11.86
CA LEU A 420 4.18 16.62 10.68
C LEU A 420 5.54 16.32 10.02
N ILE A 421 6.61 16.26 10.82
CA ILE A 421 7.96 15.94 10.35
C ILE A 421 8.00 14.53 9.76
N VAL A 422 7.43 13.54 10.46
CA VAL A 422 7.36 12.16 9.99
C VAL A 422 6.63 12.09 8.65
N CYS A 423 5.45 12.70 8.53
CA CYS A 423 4.69 12.72 7.29
C CYS A 423 5.48 13.39 6.16
N ALA A 424 6.12 14.53 6.42
CA ALA A 424 6.91 15.23 5.42
C ALA A 424 8.11 14.39 4.95
N VAL A 425 8.89 13.84 5.88
CA VAL A 425 10.05 12.98 5.55
C VAL A 425 9.61 11.79 4.73
N VAL A 426 8.56 11.07 5.17
CA VAL A 426 8.08 9.87 4.48
C VAL A 426 7.55 10.21 3.08
N ILE A 427 6.72 11.26 2.96
CA ILE A 427 6.12 11.65 1.67
C ILE A 427 7.19 12.07 0.66
N PHE A 428 8.17 12.88 1.06
CA PHE A 428 9.22 13.30 0.13
C PHE A 428 10.23 12.19 -0.18
N LEU A 429 10.51 11.30 0.78
CA LEU A 429 11.39 10.16 0.55
C LEU A 429 10.74 9.15 -0.41
N THR A 430 9.43 8.93 -0.29
CA THR A 430 8.68 7.99 -1.14
C THR A 430 8.47 8.50 -2.57
N GLU A 431 8.78 9.77 -2.88
CA GLU A 431 8.87 10.25 -4.27
C GLU A 431 10.09 9.71 -5.00
N LEU A 432 11.15 9.42 -4.26
CA LEU A 432 12.44 9.00 -4.79
C LEU A 432 12.65 7.49 -4.72
N THR A 433 11.83 6.81 -3.92
CA THR A 433 12.05 5.41 -3.51
C THR A 433 10.72 4.67 -3.38
N SER A 434 10.74 3.34 -3.43
CA SER A 434 9.53 2.53 -3.27
C SER A 434 8.83 2.73 -1.92
N ASN A 435 7.51 2.92 -1.93
CA ASN A 435 6.65 3.02 -0.73
C ASN A 435 6.90 1.88 0.27
N THR A 436 7.15 0.69 -0.26
CA THR A 436 7.35 -0.54 0.53
C THR A 436 8.73 -0.53 1.19
N ALA A 437 9.75 -0.02 0.50
CA ALA A 437 11.09 0.19 1.03
C ALA A 437 11.09 1.22 2.18
N VAL A 438 10.48 2.39 1.95
CA VAL A 438 10.38 3.46 2.96
C VAL A 438 9.69 2.96 4.23
N THR A 439 8.56 2.28 4.07
CA THR A 439 7.80 1.74 5.22
C THR A 439 8.64 0.73 5.99
N THR A 440 9.25 -0.24 5.30
CA THR A 440 10.03 -1.30 5.96
C THR A 440 11.25 -0.75 6.70
N ALA A 441 11.91 0.27 6.13
CA ALA A 441 13.09 0.87 6.74
C ALA A 441 12.75 1.78 7.94
N LEU A 442 11.66 2.56 7.87
CA LEU A 442 11.37 3.60 8.86
C LEU A 442 10.51 3.14 10.03
N LEU A 443 9.60 2.18 9.86
CA LEU A 443 8.70 1.79 10.95
C LEU A 443 9.42 1.34 12.23
N PRO A 444 10.48 0.49 12.18
CA PRO A 444 11.22 0.12 13.39
C PRO A 444 11.83 1.32 14.11
N ILE A 445 12.37 2.28 13.35
CA ILE A 445 13.01 3.49 13.88
C ILE A 445 11.97 4.39 14.55
N LEU A 446 10.83 4.59 13.91
CA LEU A 446 9.74 5.41 14.45
C LEU A 446 9.15 4.80 15.73
N ALA A 447 8.99 3.48 15.76
CA ALA A 447 8.52 2.77 16.95
C ALA A 447 9.52 2.89 18.11
N ALA A 448 10.82 2.73 17.84
CA ALA A 448 11.89 2.91 18.83
C ALA A 448 11.99 4.36 19.35
N ALA A 449 11.62 5.36 18.53
CA ALA A 449 11.63 6.77 18.90
C ALA A 449 10.45 7.19 19.80
N ALA A 450 9.32 6.48 19.71
CA ALA A 450 8.07 6.90 20.36
C ALA A 450 8.14 6.97 21.90
N PRO A 451 8.76 6.00 22.61
CA PRO A 451 8.94 6.12 24.06
C PRO A 451 9.72 7.37 24.50
N SER A 452 10.73 7.76 23.71
CA SER A 452 11.53 8.97 23.97
C SER A 452 10.75 10.27 23.77
N LEU A 453 9.69 10.23 22.97
CA LEU A 453 8.72 11.31 22.81
C LEU A 453 7.60 11.26 23.87
N GLY A 454 7.54 10.23 24.71
CA GLY A 454 6.47 10.03 25.69
C GLY A 454 5.12 9.73 25.05
N VAL A 455 5.11 9.14 23.85
CA VAL A 455 3.88 8.86 23.09
C VAL A 455 3.77 7.39 22.69
N ASP A 456 2.54 6.94 22.46
CA ASP A 456 2.29 5.60 21.95
C ASP A 456 2.89 5.43 20.53
N PRO A 457 3.64 4.35 20.23
CA PRO A 457 4.23 4.10 18.91
C PRO A 457 3.24 4.16 17.75
N MET A 458 1.99 3.79 17.97
CA MET A 458 0.94 3.84 16.94
C MET A 458 0.74 5.25 16.38
N ARG A 459 0.96 6.28 17.20
CA ARG A 459 0.79 7.69 16.79
C ARG A 459 1.89 8.18 15.84
N LEU A 460 2.94 7.38 15.59
CA LEU A 460 3.97 7.65 14.59
C LEU A 460 3.96 6.62 13.46
N VAL A 461 3.76 5.34 13.79
CA VAL A 461 3.77 4.22 12.85
C VAL A 461 2.61 4.28 11.86
N VAL A 462 1.39 4.57 12.33
CA VAL A 462 0.20 4.67 11.47
C VAL A 462 0.28 5.82 10.48
N PRO A 463 0.54 7.09 10.90
CA PRO A 463 0.65 8.18 9.95
C PRO A 463 1.81 7.98 8.96
N ALA A 464 2.93 7.36 9.38
CA ALA A 464 4.00 7.01 8.46
C ALA A 464 3.58 6.00 7.39
N ALA A 465 2.84 4.95 7.75
CA ALA A 465 2.34 3.97 6.78
C ALA A 465 1.36 4.58 5.78
N VAL A 466 0.48 5.47 6.24
CA VAL A 466 -0.44 6.22 5.38
C VAL A 466 0.33 7.18 4.46
N ALA A 467 1.29 7.93 5.02
CA ALA A 467 2.15 8.87 4.31
C ALA A 467 2.99 8.19 3.22
N ALA A 468 3.47 6.97 3.45
CA ALA A 468 4.25 6.21 2.48
C ALA A 468 3.44 5.86 1.21
N SER A 469 2.11 5.94 1.26
CA SER A 469 1.26 5.73 0.09
C SER A 469 0.98 7.00 -0.73
N MET A 470 1.50 8.16 -0.31
CA MET A 470 1.20 9.48 -0.88
C MET A 470 2.35 10.02 -1.73
N ALA A 471 2.70 9.31 -2.81
CA ALA A 471 3.71 9.72 -3.77
C ALA A 471 3.07 10.15 -5.11
N PHE A 472 3.17 11.44 -5.44
CA PHE A 472 2.42 12.07 -6.53
C PHE A 472 3.28 12.91 -7.50
N MET A 473 4.53 13.25 -7.17
CA MET A 473 5.34 14.20 -7.95
C MET A 473 6.07 13.54 -9.12
N LEU A 474 6.59 12.33 -8.94
CA LEU A 474 7.47 11.71 -9.94
C LEU A 474 6.86 10.46 -10.59
N PRO A 475 7.14 10.20 -11.88
CA PRO A 475 6.69 8.98 -12.55
C PRO A 475 7.23 7.71 -11.91
N VAL A 476 8.49 7.74 -11.46
CA VAL A 476 9.19 6.58 -10.88
C VAL A 476 8.68 6.23 -9.48
N ALA A 477 8.06 7.18 -8.78
CA ALA A 477 7.65 7.01 -7.38
C ALA A 477 6.67 5.84 -7.20
N THR A 478 5.72 5.67 -8.12
CA THR A 478 4.77 4.56 -8.07
C THR A 478 4.45 4.03 -9.47
N PRO A 479 4.16 2.72 -9.62
CA PRO A 479 3.76 2.17 -10.92
C PRO A 479 2.54 2.87 -11.55
N PRO A 480 1.47 3.25 -10.80
CA PRO A 480 0.41 4.10 -11.32
C PRO A 480 0.89 5.35 -12.05
N ASN A 481 1.83 6.11 -11.43
CA ASN A 481 2.37 7.33 -12.01
C ASN A 481 3.15 7.02 -13.31
N ALA A 482 3.98 5.98 -13.30
CA ALA A 482 4.74 5.54 -14.48
C ALA A 482 3.82 5.12 -15.65
N ILE A 483 2.74 4.38 -15.36
CA ILE A 483 1.79 3.91 -16.37
C ILE A 483 1.12 5.08 -17.08
N VAL A 484 0.61 6.07 -16.33
CA VAL A 484 -0.06 7.22 -16.93
C VAL A 484 0.93 8.16 -17.62
N PHE A 485 2.16 8.28 -17.11
CA PHE A 485 3.23 9.01 -17.78
C PHE A 485 3.60 8.36 -19.13
N GLY A 486 3.67 7.03 -19.17
CA GLY A 486 3.94 6.24 -20.38
C GLY A 486 2.92 6.42 -21.51
N SER A 487 1.75 7.01 -21.24
CA SER A 487 0.77 7.38 -22.27
C SER A 487 1.24 8.49 -23.22
N GLY A 488 2.30 9.24 -22.86
CA GLY A 488 2.79 10.38 -23.63
C GLY A 488 1.91 11.63 -23.56
N ARG A 489 0.83 11.62 -22.77
CA ARG A 489 -0.11 12.75 -22.63
C ARG A 489 0.12 13.62 -21.39
N VAL A 490 1.04 13.22 -20.52
CA VAL A 490 1.37 13.93 -19.28
C VAL A 490 2.84 14.36 -19.30
N ARG A 491 3.12 15.62 -18.97
CA ARG A 491 4.50 16.13 -18.83
C ARG A 491 4.98 16.02 -17.38
N ILE A 492 6.28 15.78 -17.18
CA ILE A 492 6.90 15.69 -15.84
C ILE A 492 6.60 16.94 -15.00
N GLY A 493 6.74 18.14 -15.57
CA GLY A 493 6.46 19.39 -14.85
C GLY A 493 4.98 19.55 -14.43
N GLN A 494 4.04 18.98 -15.18
CA GLN A 494 2.62 18.97 -14.79
C GLN A 494 2.41 18.03 -13.59
N MET A 495 2.97 16.83 -13.67
CA MET A 495 2.92 15.84 -12.59
C MET A 495 3.59 16.36 -11.31
N ALA A 496 4.80 16.91 -11.40
CA ALA A 496 5.53 17.41 -10.23
C ALA A 496 4.80 18.55 -9.52
N ARG A 497 4.23 19.51 -10.28
CA ARG A 497 3.47 20.63 -9.71
C ARG A 497 2.14 20.18 -9.09
N ALA A 498 1.44 19.26 -9.76
CA ALA A 498 0.22 18.66 -9.22
C ALA A 498 0.53 17.88 -7.93
N GLY A 499 1.50 16.99 -8.00
CA GLY A 499 1.94 16.15 -6.90
C GLY A 499 2.41 16.95 -5.69
N LEU A 500 3.18 18.03 -5.87
CA LEU A 500 3.67 18.82 -4.74
C LEU A 500 2.52 19.39 -3.90
N GLY A 501 1.47 19.92 -4.55
CA GLY A 501 0.31 20.41 -3.82
C GLY A 501 -0.50 19.29 -3.17
N LEU A 502 -0.62 18.12 -3.82
CA LEU A 502 -1.24 16.95 -3.21
C LEU A 502 -0.43 16.47 -1.99
N ASN A 503 0.89 16.43 -2.06
CA ASN A 503 1.77 16.05 -0.96
C ASN A 503 1.56 16.98 0.24
N ILE A 504 1.51 18.29 0.03
CA ILE A 504 1.23 19.26 1.10
C ILE A 504 -0.16 19.02 1.72
N ILE A 505 -1.19 18.80 0.89
CA ILE A 505 -2.53 18.45 1.36
C ILE A 505 -2.48 17.15 2.20
N GLY A 506 -1.73 16.14 1.75
CA GLY A 506 -1.57 14.87 2.44
C GLY A 506 -0.88 15.02 3.80
N ILE A 507 0.23 15.76 3.86
CA ILE A 507 0.95 16.06 5.11
C ILE A 507 0.00 16.69 6.13
N VAL A 508 -0.72 17.74 5.72
CA VAL A 508 -1.66 18.44 6.61
C VAL A 508 -2.82 17.54 7.01
N LEU A 509 -3.44 16.85 6.06
CA LEU A 509 -4.58 15.97 6.31
C LEU A 509 -4.25 14.84 7.26
N ILE A 510 -3.13 14.14 7.04
CA ILE A 510 -2.68 13.02 7.88
C ILE A 510 -2.35 13.54 9.29
N THR A 511 -1.67 14.68 9.39
CA THR A 511 -1.34 15.28 10.69
C THR A 511 -2.62 15.65 11.46
N VAL A 512 -3.56 16.34 10.81
CA VAL A 512 -4.84 16.73 11.42
C VAL A 512 -5.67 15.51 11.78
N ALA A 513 -5.80 14.53 10.88
CA ALA A 513 -6.50 13.28 11.16
C ALA A 513 -5.88 12.55 12.35
N THR A 514 -4.55 12.54 12.46
CA THR A 514 -3.85 11.94 13.60
C THR A 514 -4.14 12.66 14.90
N MET A 515 -4.24 13.99 14.88
CA MET A 515 -4.54 14.77 16.09
C MET A 515 -6.01 14.66 16.51
N ILE A 516 -6.94 14.60 15.55
CA ILE A 516 -8.38 14.46 15.83
C ILE A 516 -8.70 13.05 16.31
N VAL A 517 -8.21 12.04 15.57
CA VAL A 517 -8.53 10.64 15.87
C VAL A 517 -7.72 10.19 17.09
N GLY A 518 -6.52 10.72 17.33
CA GLY A 518 -5.78 10.62 18.60
C GLY A 518 -5.76 9.21 19.21
N ASP A 519 -6.65 8.98 20.17
CA ASP A 519 -6.84 7.70 20.86
C ASP A 519 -7.46 6.62 19.97
N GLY A 520 -8.28 6.99 18.99
CA GLY A 520 -8.82 6.09 17.97
C GLY A 520 -7.73 5.41 17.14
N ILE A 521 -6.58 6.06 16.89
CA ILE A 521 -5.43 5.44 16.20
C ILE A 521 -4.82 4.34 17.07
N VAL A 522 -4.76 4.57 18.38
CA VAL A 522 -4.30 3.56 19.33
C VAL A 522 -5.33 2.44 19.45
N ALA A 523 -6.62 2.78 19.52
CA ALA A 523 -7.73 1.85 19.66
C ALA A 523 -7.94 0.95 18.42
N VAL A 524 -7.46 1.35 17.24
CA VAL A 524 -7.45 0.47 16.06
C VAL A 524 -6.64 -0.81 16.32
N ALA A 525 -5.66 -0.74 17.23
CA ALA A 525 -4.84 -1.86 17.64
C ALA A 525 -5.25 -2.38 19.03
N SER A 526 -5.93 -3.53 19.06
CA SER A 526 -6.23 -4.23 20.32
C SER A 526 -5.00 -4.97 20.84
N ALA A 527 -4.86 -5.09 22.16
CA ALA A 527 -3.91 -6.03 22.74
C ALA A 527 -4.27 -7.46 22.30
N ARG A 528 -3.25 -8.27 22.01
CA ARG A 528 -3.40 -9.68 21.63
C ARG A 528 -3.71 -10.59 22.81
#